data_AF-A0A372G8C7-F1
#
_entry.id   AF-A0A372G8C7-F1
#
_cell.length_a   1.000
_cell.length_b   1.000
_cell.length_c   1.000
_cell.angle_alpha   90.00
_cell.angle_beta   90.00
_cell.angle_gamma   90.00
#
_symmetry.space_group_name_H-M   'P 1'
#
loop_
_entity.id
_entity.type
_entity.pdbx_description
1 polymer ?
#
loop_
_entity_poly.entity_id
_entity_poly.type
_entity_poly.pdbx_seq_one_letter_code
_entity_poly.pdbx_strand_id
1 'polypeptide(L)'
;MIDWARLHDVYGPAHDVPALLQAAETGADDAWAELWTRLWHQGTTCDAGIAAIPPLASLARHANRAVRPRAVELAGAIYGAGLREGRPLNEKEELRRPVTILSASADECLSGNPADYGALFRAKLALDGFPMLSDLLDDFLDFCCDVPCPRCSDKVSIVIGDYGCYSSIRDWDLGDVHPIPLRPASPDDLGHVQRHLHHAAVRDARPRLAWGLTHVFGDATCGTCDAAFSVISALETERTPLDEPTDKTR
;
A
#
# COMPACT_ATOMS: atom_id res chain seq x y z
N MET A 1 -19.28 -15.71 13.46
CA MET A 1 -19.44 -14.49 14.28
C MET A 1 -18.10 -14.23 14.93
N ILE A 2 -17.60 -12.99 14.88
CA ILE A 2 -16.29 -12.62 15.44
C ILE A 2 -16.43 -12.49 16.96
N ASP A 3 -15.56 -13.14 17.72
CA ASP A 3 -15.52 -13.03 19.18
C ASP A 3 -14.61 -11.88 19.60
N TRP A 4 -15.14 -10.65 19.52
CA TRP A 4 -14.41 -9.40 19.79
C TRP A 4 -13.85 -9.31 21.20
N ALA A 5 -14.48 -9.98 22.17
CA ALA A 5 -14.01 -9.99 23.56
C ALA A 5 -12.68 -10.74 23.73
N ARG A 6 -12.30 -11.58 22.76
CA ARG A 6 -11.02 -12.30 22.75
C ARG A 6 -9.94 -11.63 21.92
N LEU A 7 -10.27 -10.57 21.20
CA LEU A 7 -9.34 -9.82 20.36
C LEU A 7 -8.79 -8.61 21.12
N HIS A 8 -7.59 -8.19 20.72
CA HIS A 8 -6.99 -6.96 21.20
C HIS A 8 -6.93 -5.94 20.04
N ASP A 9 -7.35 -4.73 20.35
CA ASP A 9 -7.10 -3.53 19.56
C ASP A 9 -5.76 -2.90 20.00
N VAL A 10 -5.42 -1.72 19.50
CA VAL A 10 -4.15 -1.02 19.83
C VAL A 10 -4.03 -0.66 21.33
N TYR A 11 -5.15 -0.47 22.03
CA TYR A 11 -5.18 -0.02 23.43
C TYR A 11 -5.63 -1.09 24.43
N GLY A 12 -6.14 -2.24 23.98
CA GLY A 12 -6.55 -3.33 24.87
C GLY A 12 -7.67 -4.20 24.29
N PRO A 13 -8.55 -4.77 25.13
CA PRO A 13 -9.64 -5.63 24.67
C PRO A 13 -10.60 -4.93 23.69
N ALA A 14 -10.88 -5.55 22.55
CA ALA A 14 -11.61 -4.95 21.43
C ALA A 14 -13.16 -5.00 21.54
N HIS A 15 -13.72 -5.05 22.75
CA HIS A 15 -15.16 -5.25 22.97
C HIS A 15 -16.04 -4.09 22.46
N ASP A 16 -15.47 -2.89 22.31
CA ASP A 16 -16.17 -1.70 21.82
C ASP A 16 -16.26 -1.62 20.28
N VAL A 17 -15.38 -2.34 19.56
CA VAL A 17 -15.27 -2.26 18.09
C VAL A 17 -16.61 -2.52 17.37
N PRO A 18 -17.46 -3.48 17.79
CA PRO A 18 -18.78 -3.67 17.18
C PRO A 18 -19.69 -2.44 17.27
N ALA A 19 -19.70 -1.75 18.41
CA ALA A 19 -20.52 -0.55 18.61
C ALA A 19 -19.99 0.61 17.76
N LEU A 20 -18.66 0.73 17.65
CA LEU A 20 -18.02 1.71 16.78
C LEU A 20 -18.33 1.46 15.30
N LEU A 21 -18.29 0.21 14.82
CA LEU A 21 -18.67 -0.15 13.45
C LEU A 21 -20.15 0.18 13.16
N GLN A 22 -21.04 -0.05 14.12
CA GLN A 22 -22.45 0.31 13.99
C GLN A 22 -22.66 1.83 13.93
N ALA A 23 -21.96 2.60 14.77
CA ALA A 23 -22.01 4.06 14.72
C ALA A 23 -21.43 4.60 13.40
N ALA A 24 -20.33 4.02 12.93
CA ALA A 24 -19.68 4.37 11.66
C ALA A 24 -20.58 4.17 10.44
N GLU A 25 -21.51 3.21 10.47
CA GLU A 25 -22.53 2.98 9.43
C GLU A 25 -23.44 4.20 9.22
N THR A 26 -23.68 4.98 10.28
CA THR A 26 -24.47 6.23 10.20
C THR A 26 -23.67 7.40 9.63
N GLY A 27 -22.37 7.23 9.41
CA GLY A 27 -21.46 8.28 8.96
C GLY A 27 -20.88 9.14 10.10
N ALA A 28 -21.01 8.72 11.35
CA ALA A 28 -20.52 9.46 12.52
C ALA A 28 -18.99 9.61 12.51
N ASP A 29 -18.50 10.85 12.53
CA ASP A 29 -17.07 11.17 12.37
C ASP A 29 -16.21 10.71 13.53
N ASP A 30 -16.72 10.82 14.75
CA ASP A 30 -16.10 10.36 15.98
C ASP A 30 -15.90 8.83 15.98
N ALA A 31 -16.90 8.08 15.53
CA ALA A 31 -16.81 6.63 15.40
C ALA A 31 -15.71 6.21 14.41
N TRP A 32 -15.61 6.90 13.27
CA TRP A 32 -14.54 6.64 12.30
C TRP A 32 -13.16 7.02 12.83
N ALA A 33 -13.03 8.17 13.49
CA ALA A 33 -11.76 8.57 14.11
C ALA A 33 -11.29 7.54 15.14
N GLU A 34 -12.22 7.04 15.97
CA GLU A 34 -11.92 6.02 16.97
C GLU A 34 -11.61 4.63 16.35
N LEU A 35 -12.31 4.24 15.28
CA LEU A 35 -11.95 3.03 14.53
C LEU A 35 -10.54 3.10 13.95
N TRP A 36 -10.16 4.26 13.40
CA TRP A 36 -8.80 4.48 12.91
C TRP A 36 -7.78 4.25 14.01
N THR A 37 -7.91 4.91 15.16
CA THR A 37 -6.92 4.83 16.25
C THR A 37 -6.83 3.44 16.90
N ARG A 38 -7.95 2.71 16.98
CA ARG A 38 -7.99 1.38 17.64
C ARG A 38 -7.56 0.24 16.73
N LEU A 39 -7.85 0.32 15.42
CA LEU A 39 -7.62 -0.79 14.49
C LEU A 39 -6.32 -0.66 13.68
N TRP A 40 -5.76 0.54 13.63
CA TRP A 40 -4.52 0.84 12.93
C TRP A 40 -3.76 1.94 13.66
N HIS A 41 -2.45 1.78 13.86
CA HIS A 41 -1.65 2.80 14.51
C HIS A 41 -0.25 2.87 13.92
N GLN A 42 0.11 4.05 13.39
CA GLN A 42 1.46 4.37 12.90
C GLN A 42 2.04 3.30 11.96
N GLY A 43 1.27 2.88 10.96
CA GLY A 43 1.72 1.90 9.97
C GLY A 43 1.56 0.44 10.37
N THR A 44 1.10 0.14 11.59
CA THR A 44 0.88 -1.21 12.10
C THR A 44 -0.60 -1.52 12.33
N THR A 45 -0.96 -2.81 12.39
CA THR A 45 -2.32 -3.26 12.70
C THR A 45 -2.34 -4.31 13.82
N CYS A 46 -3.54 -4.63 14.28
CA CYS A 46 -3.82 -5.55 15.37
C CYS A 46 -4.78 -6.66 14.93
N ASP A 47 -4.98 -7.66 15.79
CA ASP A 47 -5.88 -8.77 15.49
C ASP A 47 -7.34 -8.31 15.34
N ALA A 48 -7.76 -7.30 16.11
CA ALA A 48 -9.05 -6.65 15.93
C ALA A 48 -9.17 -5.92 14.59
N GLY A 49 -8.09 -5.28 14.12
CA GLY A 49 -8.04 -4.63 12.81
C GLY A 49 -8.26 -5.64 11.68
N ILE A 50 -7.51 -6.74 11.67
CA ILE A 50 -7.66 -7.81 10.69
C ILE A 50 -9.08 -8.40 10.73
N ALA A 51 -9.63 -8.60 11.93
CA ALA A 51 -11.00 -9.08 12.10
C ALA A 51 -12.07 -8.08 11.61
N ALA A 52 -11.74 -6.79 11.53
CA ALA A 52 -12.64 -5.75 11.02
C ALA A 52 -12.74 -5.70 9.49
N ILE A 53 -11.86 -6.38 8.74
CA ILE A 53 -11.90 -6.38 7.26
C ILE A 53 -13.26 -6.83 6.70
N PRO A 54 -13.87 -7.96 7.13
CA PRO A 54 -15.19 -8.35 6.63
C PRO A 54 -16.33 -7.35 6.98
N PRO A 55 -16.45 -6.83 8.21
CA PRO A 55 -17.36 -5.73 8.51
C PRO A 55 -17.14 -4.48 7.65
N LEU A 56 -15.89 -4.07 7.42
CA LEU A 56 -15.56 -2.93 6.56
C LEU A 56 -15.97 -3.17 5.10
N ALA A 57 -15.82 -4.39 4.59
CA ALA A 57 -16.33 -4.77 3.28
C ALA A 57 -17.87 -4.69 3.19
N SER A 58 -18.57 -4.98 4.29
CA SER A 58 -20.03 -4.75 4.38
C SER A 58 -20.38 -3.27 4.34
N LEU A 59 -19.65 -2.44 5.10
CA LEU A 59 -19.82 -0.98 5.12
C LEU A 59 -19.53 -0.34 3.75
N ALA A 60 -18.53 -0.83 3.00
CA ALA A 60 -18.23 -0.36 1.65
C ALA A 60 -19.40 -0.56 0.66
N ARG A 61 -20.22 -1.61 0.89
CA ARG A 61 -21.43 -1.90 0.11
C ARG A 61 -22.71 -1.30 0.69
N HIS A 62 -22.61 -0.54 1.77
CA HIS A 62 -23.77 0.00 2.46
C HIS A 62 -24.55 1.01 1.60
N ALA A 63 -25.83 1.19 1.91
CA ALA A 63 -26.70 2.13 1.19
C ALA A 63 -26.24 3.59 1.37
N ASN A 64 -25.65 3.91 2.52
CA ASN A 64 -25.03 5.19 2.78
C ASN A 64 -23.67 5.28 2.05
N ARG A 65 -23.67 5.92 0.87
CA ARG A 65 -22.47 6.02 0.02
C ARG A 65 -21.33 6.83 0.64
N ALA A 66 -21.60 7.71 1.60
CA ALA A 66 -20.58 8.50 2.28
C ALA A 66 -19.64 7.65 3.16
N VAL A 67 -20.09 6.47 3.58
CA VAL A 67 -19.34 5.53 4.43
C VAL A 67 -18.28 4.77 3.63
N ARG A 68 -18.50 4.60 2.32
CA ARG A 68 -17.68 3.72 1.48
C ARG A 68 -16.20 4.12 1.40
N PRO A 69 -15.82 5.38 1.09
CA PRO A 69 -14.41 5.76 1.02
C PRO A 69 -13.67 5.48 2.33
N ARG A 70 -14.28 5.82 3.47
CA ARG A 70 -13.71 5.60 4.81
C ARG A 70 -13.49 4.12 5.12
N ALA A 71 -14.45 3.28 4.73
CA ALA A 71 -14.34 1.83 4.90
C ALA A 71 -13.22 1.23 4.04
N VAL A 72 -13.10 1.69 2.79
CA VAL A 72 -12.03 1.28 1.86
C VAL A 72 -10.67 1.71 2.38
N GLU A 73 -10.52 2.97 2.78
CA GLU A 73 -9.25 3.53 3.27
C GLU A 73 -8.76 2.78 4.51
N LEU A 74 -9.62 2.63 5.53
CA LEU A 74 -9.24 1.93 6.76
C LEU A 74 -8.91 0.45 6.48
N ALA A 75 -9.70 -0.23 5.65
CA ALA A 75 -9.42 -1.62 5.32
C ALA A 75 -8.13 -1.79 4.51
N GLY A 76 -7.83 -0.87 3.60
CA GLY A 76 -6.56 -0.84 2.86
C GLY A 76 -5.37 -0.63 3.78
N ALA A 77 -5.47 0.29 4.74
CA ALA A 77 -4.43 0.53 5.75
C ALA A 77 -4.17 -0.69 6.63
N ILE A 78 -5.22 -1.34 7.14
CA ILE A 78 -5.16 -2.57 7.95
C ILE A 78 -4.54 -3.71 7.14
N TYR A 79 -5.07 -3.97 5.94
CA TYR A 79 -4.64 -5.10 5.12
C TYR A 79 -3.19 -4.92 4.63
N GLY A 80 -2.84 -3.72 4.19
CA GLY A 80 -1.49 -3.36 3.80
C GLY A 80 -0.49 -3.53 4.94
N ALA A 81 -0.78 -2.96 6.11
CA ALA A 81 0.05 -3.12 7.32
C ALA A 81 0.23 -4.60 7.68
N GLY A 82 -0.84 -5.38 7.71
CA GLY A 82 -0.76 -6.81 8.02
C GLY A 82 0.09 -7.61 7.04
N LEU A 83 0.05 -7.29 5.74
CA LEU A 83 0.93 -7.93 4.75
C LEU A 83 2.40 -7.53 4.94
N ARG A 84 2.70 -6.25 5.22
CA ARG A 84 4.08 -5.78 5.51
C ARG A 84 4.64 -6.40 6.78
N GLU A 85 3.80 -6.63 7.79
CA GLU A 85 4.14 -7.38 9.01
C GLU A 85 4.39 -8.88 8.74
N GLY A 86 4.27 -9.35 7.50
CA GLY A 86 4.48 -10.74 7.11
C GLY A 86 3.32 -11.68 7.48
N ARG A 87 2.14 -11.13 7.81
CA ARG A 87 0.96 -11.95 8.08
C ARG A 87 0.43 -12.51 6.75
N PRO A 88 0.10 -13.80 6.65
CA PRO A 88 -0.34 -14.43 5.41
C PRO A 88 -1.83 -14.14 5.11
N LEU A 89 -2.23 -12.86 5.08
CA LEU A 89 -3.64 -12.46 4.93
C LEU A 89 -4.20 -12.80 3.55
N ASN A 90 -3.36 -12.80 2.52
CA ASN A 90 -3.67 -13.23 1.15
C ASN A 90 -3.97 -14.74 1.03
N GLU A 91 -3.48 -15.55 1.97
CA GLU A 91 -3.73 -17.00 2.04
C GLU A 91 -5.01 -17.34 2.83
N LYS A 92 -5.59 -16.37 3.55
CA LYS A 92 -6.81 -16.56 4.34
C LYS A 92 -8.05 -16.56 3.45
N GLU A 93 -8.63 -17.73 3.23
CA GLU A 93 -9.82 -17.91 2.41
C GLU A 93 -11.00 -17.03 2.86
N GLU A 94 -11.16 -16.82 4.17
CA GLU A 94 -12.20 -15.95 4.74
C GLU A 94 -12.04 -14.46 4.37
N LEU A 95 -10.83 -14.02 4.02
CA LEU A 95 -10.54 -12.63 3.62
C LEU A 95 -10.65 -12.39 2.11
N ARG A 96 -10.58 -13.44 1.28
CA ARG A 96 -10.58 -13.28 -0.19
C ARG A 96 -11.78 -12.50 -0.72
N ARG A 97 -12.99 -12.86 -0.28
CA ARG A 97 -14.22 -12.19 -0.71
C ARG A 97 -14.30 -10.76 -0.16
N PRO A 98 -14.09 -10.50 1.14
CA PRO A 98 -14.00 -9.14 1.67
C PRO A 98 -13.01 -8.24 0.94
N VAL A 99 -11.78 -8.71 0.71
CA VAL A 99 -10.73 -7.94 0.02
C VAL A 99 -11.11 -7.64 -1.43
N THR A 100 -11.71 -8.62 -2.13
CA THR A 100 -12.22 -8.40 -3.50
C THR A 100 -13.31 -7.33 -3.53
N ILE A 101 -14.24 -7.33 -2.57
CA ILE A 101 -15.29 -6.31 -2.44
C ILE A 101 -14.68 -4.93 -2.19
N LEU A 102 -13.69 -4.86 -1.29
CA LEU A 102 -13.02 -3.62 -0.95
C LEU A 102 -12.22 -3.06 -2.12
N SER A 103 -11.46 -3.90 -2.85
CA SER A 103 -10.72 -3.45 -4.04
C SER A 103 -11.65 -2.94 -5.14
N ALA A 104 -12.77 -3.63 -5.40
CA ALA A 104 -13.78 -3.14 -6.35
C ALA A 104 -14.41 -1.83 -5.88
N SER A 105 -14.71 -1.71 -4.59
CA SER A 105 -15.26 -0.47 -4.00
C SER A 105 -14.25 0.69 -4.08
N ALA A 106 -12.95 0.40 -3.96
CA ALA A 106 -11.89 1.37 -4.15
C ALA A 106 -11.88 1.90 -5.59
N ASP A 107 -11.95 1.02 -6.59
CA ASP A 107 -12.01 1.43 -8.01
C ASP A 107 -13.26 2.26 -8.32
N GLU A 108 -14.42 1.87 -7.78
CA GLU A 108 -15.66 2.67 -7.88
C GLU A 108 -15.47 4.07 -7.27
N CYS A 109 -14.89 4.16 -6.07
CA CYS A 109 -14.61 5.44 -5.42
C CYS A 109 -13.67 6.32 -6.26
N LEU A 110 -12.59 5.74 -6.80
CA LEU A 110 -11.61 6.46 -7.62
C LEU A 110 -12.23 7.05 -8.88
N SER A 111 -13.14 6.32 -9.53
CA SER A 111 -13.87 6.79 -10.72
C SER A 111 -14.72 8.04 -10.47
N GLY A 112 -15.12 8.28 -9.22
CA GLY A 112 -15.82 9.48 -8.80
C GLY A 112 -14.93 10.72 -8.65
N ASN A 113 -13.62 10.58 -8.90
CA ASN A 113 -12.59 11.61 -8.74
C ASN A 113 -12.66 12.36 -7.39
N PRO A 114 -12.54 11.63 -6.26
CA PRO A 114 -12.65 12.22 -4.93
C PRO A 114 -11.48 13.17 -4.63
N ALA A 115 -11.68 14.06 -3.66
CA ALA A 115 -10.62 14.94 -3.17
C ALA A 115 -9.41 14.13 -2.67
N ASP A 116 -9.68 13.07 -1.90
CA ASP A 116 -8.66 12.19 -1.30
C ASP A 116 -8.26 11.02 -2.22
N TYR A 117 -8.11 11.27 -3.52
CA TYR A 117 -7.78 10.24 -4.52
C TYR A 117 -6.54 9.42 -4.14
N GLY A 118 -5.49 10.08 -3.63
CA GLY A 118 -4.24 9.41 -3.24
C GLY A 118 -4.44 8.38 -2.12
N ALA A 119 -5.27 8.69 -1.11
CA ALA A 119 -5.56 7.76 -0.02
C ALA A 119 -6.29 6.51 -0.52
N LEU A 120 -7.29 6.69 -1.38
CA LEU A 120 -8.04 5.58 -1.98
C LEU A 120 -7.19 4.76 -2.96
N PHE A 121 -6.26 5.40 -3.68
CA PHE A 121 -5.37 4.69 -4.60
C PHE A 121 -4.35 3.85 -3.83
N ARG A 122 -3.79 4.36 -2.73
CA ARG A 122 -2.96 3.58 -1.79
C ARG A 122 -3.74 2.41 -1.20
N ALA A 123 -4.99 2.62 -0.79
CA ALA A 123 -5.84 1.54 -0.29
C ALA A 123 -6.05 0.46 -1.36
N LYS A 124 -6.32 0.86 -2.62
CA LYS A 124 -6.45 -0.06 -3.75
C LYS A 124 -5.17 -0.87 -3.97
N LEU A 125 -4.00 -0.23 -3.95
CA LEU A 125 -2.71 -0.91 -4.07
C LEU A 125 -2.52 -2.01 -3.01
N ALA A 126 -2.78 -1.68 -1.73
CA ALA A 126 -2.67 -2.65 -0.65
C ALA A 126 -3.62 -3.84 -0.85
N LEU A 127 -4.88 -3.58 -1.20
CA LEU A 127 -5.90 -4.61 -1.43
C LEU A 127 -5.60 -5.47 -2.67
N ASP A 128 -4.94 -4.90 -3.67
CA ASP A 128 -4.51 -5.57 -4.90
C ASP A 128 -3.16 -6.30 -4.75
N GLY A 129 -2.54 -6.26 -3.56
CA GLY A 129 -1.35 -7.05 -3.23
C GLY A 129 -0.02 -6.33 -3.40
N PHE A 130 -0.01 -5.01 -3.39
CA PHE A 130 1.20 -4.18 -3.41
C PHE A 130 1.35 -3.35 -2.11
N PRO A 131 1.53 -4.00 -0.95
CA PRO A 131 1.54 -3.35 0.34
C PRO A 131 2.76 -2.44 0.58
N MET A 132 3.92 -2.72 -0.01
CA MET A 132 5.10 -1.84 0.09
C MET A 132 4.94 -0.60 -0.79
N LEU A 133 4.50 -0.78 -2.03
CA LEU A 133 4.19 0.36 -2.90
C LEU A 133 3.05 1.22 -2.33
N SER A 134 2.03 0.62 -1.71
CA SER A 134 0.95 1.36 -1.03
C SER A 134 1.47 2.31 0.04
N ASP A 135 2.50 1.90 0.79
CA ASP A 135 3.09 2.67 1.89
C ASP A 135 3.97 3.83 1.38
N LEU A 136 4.73 3.57 0.30
CA LEU A 136 5.70 4.52 -0.25
C LEU A 136 5.13 5.45 -1.31
N LEU A 137 4.02 5.08 -1.96
CA LEU A 137 3.46 5.88 -3.04
C LEU A 137 3.11 7.28 -2.52
N ASP A 138 3.45 8.31 -3.28
CA ASP A 138 2.86 9.64 -3.15
C ASP A 138 2.29 10.12 -4.49
N ASP A 139 2.85 11.17 -5.07
CA ASP A 139 2.40 11.72 -6.36
C ASP A 139 3.44 11.57 -7.48
N PHE A 140 4.52 10.82 -7.21
CA PHE A 140 5.70 10.67 -8.07
C PHE A 140 6.40 12.01 -8.39
N LEU A 141 6.30 13.05 -7.56
CA LEU A 141 7.16 14.24 -7.66
C LEU A 141 8.63 13.90 -7.41
N ASP A 142 8.89 13.15 -6.35
CA ASP A 142 10.21 12.78 -5.84
C ASP A 142 10.23 11.36 -5.25
N PHE A 143 9.50 10.43 -5.88
CA PHE A 143 9.47 9.04 -5.41
C PHE A 143 10.87 8.46 -5.38
N CYS A 144 11.28 7.97 -4.21
CA CYS A 144 12.51 7.24 -4.04
C CYS A 144 12.32 6.08 -3.07
N CYS A 145 12.95 4.95 -3.39
CA CYS A 145 13.03 3.82 -2.49
C CYS A 145 14.36 3.10 -2.71
N ASP A 146 14.75 2.30 -1.75
CA ASP A 146 15.88 1.40 -1.90
C ASP A 146 15.36 -0.02 -2.02
N VAL A 147 15.89 -0.80 -2.95
CA VAL A 147 15.52 -2.20 -3.13
C VAL A 147 16.77 -3.07 -3.22
N PRO A 148 16.72 -4.31 -2.70
CA PRO A 148 17.85 -5.23 -2.86
C PRO A 148 17.91 -5.74 -4.30
N CYS A 149 19.11 -5.73 -4.90
CA CYS A 149 19.33 -6.44 -6.15
C CYS A 149 19.08 -7.94 -5.93
N PRO A 150 18.21 -8.59 -6.71
CA PRO A 150 17.89 -10.02 -6.51
C PRO A 150 19.07 -10.96 -6.83
N ARG A 151 20.16 -10.45 -7.42
CA ARG A 151 21.34 -11.24 -7.81
C ARG A 151 22.50 -11.11 -6.83
N CYS A 152 22.89 -9.89 -6.48
CA CYS A 152 24.04 -9.64 -5.60
C CYS A 152 23.67 -9.07 -4.23
N SER A 153 22.37 -8.82 -3.97
CA SER A 153 21.85 -8.25 -2.72
C SER A 153 22.30 -6.82 -2.39
N ASP A 154 23.08 -6.17 -3.26
CA ASP A 154 23.40 -4.76 -3.09
C ASP A 154 22.14 -3.90 -3.07
N LYS A 155 22.19 -2.87 -2.23
CA LYS A 155 21.12 -1.89 -2.05
C LYS A 155 21.12 -0.92 -3.24
N VAL A 156 20.10 -1.00 -4.08
CA VAL A 156 19.93 -0.17 -5.28
C VAL A 156 18.89 0.90 -4.97
N SER A 157 19.26 2.16 -5.10
CA SER A 157 18.32 3.28 -5.01
C SER A 157 17.55 3.41 -6.31
N ILE A 158 16.23 3.54 -6.22
CA ILE A 158 15.30 3.74 -7.33
C ILE A 158 14.73 5.15 -7.18
N VAL A 159 14.86 5.97 -8.22
CA VAL A 159 14.37 7.35 -8.25
C VAL A 159 13.41 7.51 -9.42
N ILE A 160 12.21 8.05 -9.16
CA ILE A 160 11.17 8.32 -10.16
C ILE A 160 10.53 9.69 -9.85
N GLY A 161 10.79 10.68 -10.69
CA GLY A 161 10.14 11.98 -10.55
C GLY A 161 10.81 13.08 -11.36
N ASP A 162 10.74 14.31 -10.86
CA ASP A 162 11.28 15.50 -11.55
C ASP A 162 12.82 15.49 -11.63
N TYR A 163 13.48 14.73 -10.75
CA TYR A 163 14.93 14.55 -10.74
C TYR A 163 15.42 13.43 -11.67
N GLY A 164 14.51 12.73 -12.35
CA GLY A 164 14.84 11.66 -13.30
C GLY A 164 14.15 10.33 -12.98
N CYS A 165 14.46 9.34 -13.82
CA CYS A 165 13.99 7.96 -13.68
C CYS A 165 15.17 7.02 -13.83
N TYR A 166 15.79 6.63 -12.72
CA TYR A 166 17.02 5.83 -12.74
C TYR A 166 17.14 4.92 -11.53
N SER A 167 18.03 3.94 -11.66
CA SER A 167 18.61 3.17 -10.58
C SER A 167 20.07 3.59 -10.35
N SER A 168 20.52 3.59 -9.11
CA SER A 168 21.90 3.96 -8.74
C SER A 168 22.38 3.12 -7.54
N ILE A 169 23.69 3.04 -7.36
CA ILE A 169 24.28 2.62 -6.09
C ILE A 169 24.64 3.89 -5.33
N ARG A 170 24.04 4.09 -4.16
CA ARG A 170 24.24 5.30 -3.38
C ARG A 170 25.62 5.29 -2.72
N ASP A 171 26.43 6.28 -3.06
CA ASP A 171 27.66 6.61 -2.35
C ASP A 171 27.32 7.53 -1.16
N TRP A 172 27.99 7.32 -0.04
CA TRP A 172 27.72 8.08 1.19
C TRP A 172 28.09 9.56 1.07
N ASP A 173 29.20 9.87 0.40
CA ASP A 173 29.74 11.22 0.28
C ASP A 173 29.24 11.93 -0.98
N LEU A 174 29.03 11.17 -2.06
CA LEU A 174 28.71 11.70 -3.39
C LEU A 174 27.23 11.55 -3.76
N GLY A 175 26.44 10.81 -2.99
CA GLY A 175 25.05 10.51 -3.30
C GLY A 175 24.93 9.52 -4.46
N ASP A 176 23.97 9.75 -5.36
CA ASP A 176 23.68 8.84 -6.46
C ASP A 176 24.74 8.97 -7.57
N VAL A 177 25.74 8.08 -7.52
CA VAL A 177 26.80 8.00 -8.52
C VAL A 177 26.40 7.02 -9.63
N HIS A 178 26.73 7.38 -10.87
CA HIS A 178 26.46 6.57 -12.07
C HIS A 178 24.99 6.13 -12.24
N PRO A 179 24.05 7.09 -12.39
CA PRO A 179 22.64 6.75 -12.60
C PRO A 179 22.44 5.97 -13.90
N ILE A 180 21.74 4.84 -13.81
CA ILE A 180 21.37 3.99 -14.94
C ILE A 180 19.87 4.18 -15.20
N PRO A 181 19.44 4.62 -16.40
CA PRO A 181 18.03 4.86 -16.68
C PRO A 181 17.16 3.62 -16.43
N LEU A 182 15.99 3.83 -15.81
CA LEU A 182 14.97 2.79 -15.71
C LEU A 182 14.39 2.48 -17.10
N ARG A 183 13.96 1.23 -17.27
CA ARG A 183 13.17 0.82 -18.43
C ARG A 183 11.69 0.81 -18.04
N PRO A 184 10.89 1.81 -18.43
CA PRO A 184 9.46 1.77 -18.16
C PRO A 184 8.80 0.59 -18.87
N ALA A 185 7.82 -0.03 -18.22
CA ALA A 185 6.98 -1.05 -18.82
C ALA A 185 6.03 -0.43 -19.86
N SER A 186 5.80 -1.15 -20.96
CA SER A 186 4.66 -0.86 -21.83
C SER A 186 3.36 -1.21 -21.09
N PRO A 187 2.33 -0.35 -21.10
CA PRO A 187 1.03 -0.68 -20.52
C PRO A 187 0.42 -1.99 -21.07
N ASP A 188 0.73 -2.34 -22.33
CA ASP A 188 0.26 -3.56 -22.97
C ASP A 188 0.95 -4.82 -22.42
N ASP A 189 2.16 -4.69 -21.89
CA ASP A 189 2.97 -5.80 -21.35
C ASP A 189 2.73 -6.03 -19.84
N LEU A 190 1.98 -5.15 -19.18
CA LEU A 190 1.67 -5.25 -17.76
C LEU A 190 0.83 -6.50 -17.43
N GLY A 191 1.09 -7.10 -16.26
CA GLY A 191 0.20 -8.12 -15.69
C GLY A 191 -1.21 -7.57 -15.44
N HIS A 192 -2.20 -8.46 -15.28
CA HIS A 192 -3.61 -8.06 -15.17
C HIS A 192 -3.86 -6.99 -14.09
N VAL A 193 -3.28 -7.16 -12.90
CA VAL A 193 -3.48 -6.24 -11.77
C VAL A 193 -2.76 -4.91 -12.01
N GLN A 194 -1.49 -4.93 -12.43
CA GLN A 194 -0.72 -3.71 -12.75
C GLN A 194 -1.40 -2.91 -13.87
N ARG A 195 -1.88 -3.60 -14.91
CA ARG A 195 -2.60 -2.96 -16.02
C ARG A 195 -3.89 -2.31 -15.54
N HIS A 196 -4.63 -2.95 -14.64
CA HIS A 196 -5.85 -2.37 -14.08
C HIS A 196 -5.56 -1.12 -13.25
N LEU A 197 -4.51 -1.11 -12.42
CA LEU A 197 -4.07 0.07 -11.67
C LEU A 197 -3.64 1.22 -12.59
N HIS A 198 -2.86 0.93 -13.63
CA HIS A 198 -2.48 1.92 -14.64
C HIS A 198 -3.72 2.47 -15.37
N HIS A 199 -4.65 1.61 -15.79
CA HIS A 199 -5.89 2.05 -16.45
C HIS A 199 -6.77 2.91 -15.54
N ALA A 200 -6.85 2.62 -14.24
CA ALA A 200 -7.57 3.48 -13.29
C ALA A 200 -6.97 4.89 -13.27
N ALA A 201 -5.64 5.01 -13.15
CA ALA A 201 -4.96 6.31 -13.18
C ALA A 201 -5.19 7.08 -14.51
N VAL A 202 -5.19 6.38 -15.66
CA VAL A 202 -5.48 7.00 -16.96
C VAL A 202 -6.94 7.43 -17.06
N ARG A 203 -7.90 6.55 -16.71
CA ARG A 203 -9.35 6.80 -16.71
C ARG A 203 -9.69 8.02 -15.87
N ASP A 204 -9.04 8.16 -14.72
CA ASP A 204 -9.33 9.18 -13.73
C ASP A 204 -8.53 10.48 -13.95
N ALA A 205 -7.90 10.62 -15.13
CA ALA A 205 -7.11 11.79 -15.53
C ALA A 205 -5.98 12.13 -14.54
N ARG A 206 -5.26 11.12 -14.07
CA ARG A 206 -4.08 11.24 -13.21
C ARG A 206 -2.80 10.94 -14.00
N PRO A 207 -2.36 11.84 -14.92
CA PRO A 207 -1.28 11.55 -15.87
C PRO A 207 0.06 11.27 -15.19
N ARG A 208 0.40 11.99 -14.10
CA ARG A 208 1.65 11.77 -13.36
C ARG A 208 1.69 10.42 -12.67
N LEU A 209 0.57 10.02 -12.05
CA LEU A 209 0.41 8.71 -11.45
C LEU A 209 0.52 7.60 -12.50
N ALA A 210 -0.21 7.71 -13.62
CA ALA A 210 -0.14 6.75 -14.72
C ALA A 210 1.29 6.60 -15.26
N TRP A 211 1.99 7.71 -15.47
CA TRP A 211 3.40 7.72 -15.87
C TRP A 211 4.31 7.04 -14.85
N GLY A 212 4.22 7.40 -13.57
CA GLY A 212 5.06 6.82 -12.52
C GLY A 212 4.87 5.31 -12.36
N LEU A 213 3.63 4.82 -12.52
CA LEU A 213 3.33 3.39 -12.49
C LEU A 213 4.04 2.62 -13.62
N THR A 214 4.25 3.21 -14.80
CA THR A 214 5.03 2.54 -15.86
C THR A 214 6.48 2.31 -15.46
N HIS A 215 7.07 3.20 -14.64
CA HIS A 215 8.44 3.04 -14.15
C HIS A 215 8.51 2.06 -12.99
N VAL A 216 7.60 2.14 -12.01
CA VAL A 216 7.57 1.20 -10.87
C VAL A 216 7.27 -0.23 -11.31
N PHE A 217 6.41 -0.41 -12.32
CA PHE A 217 6.16 -1.73 -12.91
C PHE A 217 7.15 -2.12 -14.00
N GLY A 218 8.14 -1.26 -14.29
CA GLY A 218 9.23 -1.52 -15.21
C GLY A 218 10.43 -2.21 -14.55
N ASP A 219 11.58 -2.05 -15.19
CA ASP A 219 12.83 -2.68 -14.79
C ASP A 219 13.92 -1.64 -14.43
N ALA A 220 14.74 -2.01 -13.45
CA ALA A 220 15.96 -1.34 -13.06
C ALA A 220 17.18 -2.18 -13.47
N THR A 221 18.37 -1.56 -13.44
CA THR A 221 19.65 -2.27 -13.63
C THR A 221 20.57 -2.01 -12.44
N CYS A 222 21.09 -3.08 -11.84
CA CYS A 222 22.03 -2.95 -10.72
C CYS A 222 23.37 -2.39 -11.20
N GLY A 223 23.83 -1.29 -10.61
CA GLY A 223 25.12 -0.67 -10.94
C GLY A 223 26.35 -1.48 -10.52
N THR A 224 26.19 -2.53 -9.71
CA THR A 224 27.31 -3.40 -9.28
C THR A 224 27.49 -4.63 -10.17
N CYS A 225 26.39 -5.32 -10.52
CA CYS A 225 26.45 -6.62 -11.20
C CYS A 225 25.75 -6.65 -12.57
N ASP A 226 25.30 -5.50 -13.06
CA ASP A 226 24.62 -5.28 -14.34
C ASP A 226 23.34 -6.11 -14.54
N ALA A 227 22.81 -6.71 -13.46
CA ALA A 227 21.57 -7.47 -13.54
C ALA A 227 20.38 -6.53 -13.72
N ALA A 228 19.59 -6.78 -14.75
CA ALA A 228 18.26 -6.18 -14.90
C ALA A 228 17.26 -6.92 -14.00
N PHE A 229 16.35 -6.19 -13.35
CA PHE A 229 15.32 -6.76 -12.48
C PHE A 229 14.07 -5.87 -12.41
N SER A 230 12.93 -6.49 -12.11
CA SER A 230 11.66 -5.80 -11.90
C SER A 230 11.68 -4.99 -10.62
N VAL A 231 11.41 -3.68 -10.71
CA VAL A 231 11.39 -2.76 -9.57
C VAL A 231 10.34 -3.20 -8.54
N ILE A 232 9.09 -3.41 -8.99
CA ILE A 232 8.01 -3.83 -8.09
C ILE A 232 8.28 -5.19 -7.43
N SER A 233 8.92 -6.13 -8.14
CA SER A 233 9.22 -7.44 -7.56
C SER A 233 10.27 -7.33 -6.47
N ALA A 234 11.31 -6.51 -6.68
CA ALA A 234 12.34 -6.26 -5.66
C ALA A 234 11.76 -5.50 -4.46
N LEU A 235 10.90 -4.51 -4.72
CA LEU A 235 10.24 -3.72 -3.68
C LEU A 235 9.34 -4.57 -2.78
N GLU A 236 8.48 -5.42 -3.35
CA GLU A 236 7.57 -6.26 -2.54
C GLU A 236 8.28 -7.49 -1.92
N THR A 237 9.52 -7.78 -2.35
CA THR A 237 10.38 -8.79 -1.71
C THR A 237 11.16 -8.19 -0.53
N GLU A 238 11.23 -6.86 -0.42
CA GLU A 238 11.88 -6.17 0.68
C GLU A 238 11.14 -6.50 1.98
N ARG A 239 11.62 -7.55 2.66
CA ARG A 239 11.35 -7.73 4.08
C ARG A 239 12.15 -6.64 4.78
N THR A 240 11.48 -5.71 5.43
CA THR A 240 12.15 -4.77 6.33
C THR A 240 12.54 -5.52 7.62
N PRO A 241 13.81 -5.82 7.91
CA PRO A 241 14.31 -5.62 9.25
C PRO A 241 14.66 -4.14 9.36
N LEU A 242 13.96 -3.44 10.25
CA LEU A 242 14.42 -2.15 10.74
C LEU A 242 15.72 -2.38 11.52
N ASP A 243 16.86 -2.39 10.82
CA ASP A 243 18.16 -2.19 11.47
C ASP A 243 18.44 -0.68 11.45
N GLU A 244 17.97 0.01 12.49
CA GLU A 244 18.67 1.21 12.94
C GLU A 244 20.04 0.75 13.49
N PRO A 245 21.16 1.32 13.05
CA PRO A 245 22.42 1.09 13.73
C PRO A 245 22.30 1.67 15.14
N THR A 246 22.25 0.80 16.15
CA THR A 246 22.46 1.16 17.55
C THR A 246 23.94 1.47 17.76
N ASP A 247 24.42 2.56 17.16
CA ASP A 247 25.60 3.24 17.66
C ASP A 247 25.17 4.29 18.68
N LYS A 248 25.14 3.88 19.95
CA LYS A 248 25.54 4.77 21.05
C LYS A 248 26.40 3.99 22.02
N THR A 249 27.68 3.96 21.67
CA THR A 249 28.76 3.86 22.65
C THR A 249 28.72 5.09 23.56
N ARG A 250 28.32 4.92 24.82
CA ARG A 250 28.86 5.69 25.97
C ARG A 250 28.57 5.00 27.29
#